data_AF-A0A917QAS9-F1
#
_entry.id   AF-A0A917QAS9-F1
#
_cell.length_a   1.000
_cell.length_b   1.000
_cell.length_c   1.000
_cell.angle_alpha   90.00
_cell.angle_beta   90.00
_cell.angle_gamma   90.00
#
_symmetry.space_group_name_H-M   'P 1'
#
loop_
_entity.id
_entity.type
_entity.pdbx_description
1 polymer ?
#
loop_
_entity_poly.entity_id
_entity_poly.type
_entity_poly.pdbx_seq_one_letter_code
_entity_poly.pdbx_strand_id
1 'polypeptide(L)'
;MTTALTVGDIRPILDLTTSFPLLDDAESLASQLRPLLVSLGAPIDAELDAVLTVIETNPVLVEIGIAEFRAAIAGFPDDTLLTDVSGLYGETPGGGGTPPTVVDGTVTYTLPYSDATIVVEGDAVRVTLGGETTTLQNVDKLSFVDGSLYIDTTATAGTLAVAYESLFGRAPDAGGFEFWLDAIKSNGVDYFALATTFVQTAEFQAAYGAFLNDAEALMRQVYTNLFDRTADQAGLDFWAGYLRENGIESSIDEVFATFLQSEEMTALVGTTYPNGVFV
;
A
#
# COMPACT_ATOMS: atom_id res chain seq x y z
N MET A 1 14.09 35.62 31.28
CA MET A 1 14.91 34.39 31.23
C MET A 1 13.93 33.25 31.20
N THR A 2 13.76 32.62 30.04
CA THR A 2 12.83 31.51 29.83
C THR A 2 13.47 30.27 30.45
N THR A 3 12.89 29.80 31.56
CA THR A 3 13.27 28.51 32.15
C THR A 3 12.84 27.42 31.18
N ALA A 4 13.78 26.60 30.71
CA ALA A 4 13.46 25.50 29.80
C ALA A 4 12.61 24.46 30.54
N LEU A 5 11.50 24.01 29.94
CA LEU A 5 10.59 23.03 30.52
C LEU A 5 11.21 21.62 30.51
N THR A 6 11.00 20.89 31.60
CA THR A 6 11.39 19.49 31.76
C THR A 6 10.18 18.54 31.60
N VAL A 7 10.45 17.24 31.42
CA VAL A 7 9.42 16.18 31.41
C VAL A 7 8.61 16.18 32.71
N GLY A 8 9.27 16.41 33.86
CA GLY A 8 8.63 16.50 35.17
C GLY A 8 7.68 17.68 35.33
N ASP A 9 7.92 18.79 34.62
CA ASP A 9 7.04 19.96 34.65
C ASP A 9 5.70 19.71 33.95
N ILE A 10 5.65 18.78 32.97
CA ILE A 10 4.44 18.52 32.17
C ILE A 10 3.65 17.29 32.65
N ARG A 11 4.30 16.28 33.25
CA ARG A 11 3.62 15.05 33.74
C ARG A 11 2.39 15.32 34.63
N PRO A 12 2.42 16.25 35.62
CA PRO A 12 1.24 16.55 36.43
C PRO A 12 0.05 17.10 35.63
N ILE A 13 0.31 17.83 34.53
CA ILE A 13 -0.72 18.37 33.63
C ILE A 13 -1.39 17.24 32.84
N LEU A 14 -0.60 16.26 32.42
CA LEU A 14 -1.08 15.07 31.75
C LEU A 14 -1.87 14.17 32.72
N ASP A 15 -1.43 14.03 33.97
CA ASP A 15 -2.14 13.19 34.95
C ASP A 15 -3.47 13.81 35.41
N LEU A 16 -3.61 15.15 35.35
CA LEU A 16 -4.88 15.83 35.62
C LEU A 16 -6.01 15.38 34.68
N THR A 17 -5.74 15.05 33.42
CA THR A 17 -6.78 14.55 32.49
C THR A 17 -7.27 13.14 32.83
N THR A 18 -6.50 12.37 33.62
CA THR A 18 -6.94 11.06 34.13
C THR A 18 -7.78 11.17 35.41
N SER A 19 -7.73 12.33 36.08
CA SER A 19 -8.37 12.58 37.38
C SER A 19 -9.66 13.39 37.30
N PHE A 20 -9.97 13.98 36.14
CA PHE A 20 -11.19 14.77 35.90
C PHE A 20 -12.04 14.15 34.77
N PRO A 21 -13.09 13.37 35.09
CA PRO A 21 -13.94 12.70 34.08
C PRO A 21 -14.83 13.65 33.27
N LEU A 22 -14.72 14.98 33.47
CA LEU A 22 -15.39 16.01 32.65
C LEU A 22 -14.58 16.40 31.40
N LEU A 23 -13.43 15.76 31.19
CA LEU A 23 -12.56 15.88 30.03
C LEU A 23 -12.42 14.50 29.35
N ASP A 24 -13.48 13.69 29.40
CA ASP A 24 -13.50 12.31 28.87
C ASP A 24 -13.73 12.27 27.36
N ASP A 25 -14.10 13.39 26.74
CA ASP A 25 -14.16 13.56 25.31
C ASP A 25 -13.27 14.71 24.80
N ALA A 26 -12.80 14.54 23.56
CA ALA A 26 -11.85 15.44 22.91
C ALA A 26 -12.39 16.86 22.72
N GLU A 27 -13.72 17.01 22.57
CA GLU A 27 -14.42 18.28 22.38
C GLU A 27 -14.44 19.10 23.67
N SER A 28 -14.72 18.45 24.80
CA SER A 28 -14.69 19.06 26.12
C SER A 28 -13.27 19.50 26.50
N LEU A 29 -12.26 18.71 26.15
CA LEU A 29 -10.86 19.06 26.42
C LEU A 29 -10.38 20.22 25.54
N ALA A 30 -10.62 20.16 24.23
CA ALA A 30 -10.26 21.23 23.30
C ALA A 30 -10.86 22.58 23.71
N SER A 31 -12.12 22.59 24.14
CA SER A 31 -12.83 23.81 24.58
C SER A 31 -12.39 24.34 25.95
N GLN A 32 -11.77 23.51 26.81
CA GLN A 32 -11.35 23.90 28.15
C GLN A 32 -9.86 24.26 28.28
N LEU A 33 -9.01 23.92 27.30
CA LEU A 33 -7.56 24.19 27.32
C LEU A 33 -7.24 25.69 27.49
N ARG A 34 -7.89 26.56 26.72
CA ARG A 34 -7.68 28.01 26.80
C ARG A 34 -8.13 28.59 28.16
N PRO A 35 -9.35 28.32 28.66
CA PRO A 35 -9.76 28.70 30.02
C PRO A 35 -8.78 28.21 31.12
N LEU A 36 -8.26 26.99 30.99
CA LEU A 36 -7.33 26.41 31.96
C LEU A 36 -5.99 27.15 31.99
N LEU A 37 -5.38 27.40 30.83
CA LEU A 37 -4.12 28.15 30.73
C LEU A 37 -4.24 29.56 31.34
N VAL A 38 -5.37 30.24 31.10
CA VAL A 38 -5.67 31.54 31.73
C VAL A 38 -5.78 31.42 33.25
N SER A 39 -6.47 30.39 33.76
CA SER A 39 -6.63 30.18 35.20
C SER A 39 -5.33 29.81 35.92
N LEU A 40 -4.40 29.18 35.20
CA LEU A 40 -3.04 28.85 35.67
C LEU A 40 -2.06 30.02 35.55
N GLY A 41 -2.49 31.14 34.97
CA GLY A 41 -1.66 32.34 34.80
C GLY A 41 -0.59 32.19 33.71
N ALA A 42 -0.75 31.24 32.79
CA ALA A 42 0.14 31.08 31.65
C ALA A 42 -0.15 32.18 30.61
N PRO A 43 0.87 32.94 30.15
CA PRO A 43 0.67 33.95 29.12
C PRO A 43 0.36 33.27 27.77
N ILE A 44 -0.73 33.69 27.13
CA ILE A 44 -1.09 33.27 25.78
C ILE A 44 -0.63 34.36 24.81
N ASP A 45 0.51 34.13 24.15
CA ASP A 45 0.99 34.99 23.07
C ASP A 45 0.28 34.67 21.74
N ALA A 46 0.54 35.47 20.70
CA ALA A 46 -0.17 35.35 19.42
C ALA A 46 0.05 34.00 18.71
N GLU A 47 1.18 33.34 18.96
CA GLU A 47 1.50 32.05 18.37
C GLU A 47 0.73 30.94 19.10
N LEU A 48 0.75 30.95 20.43
CA LEU A 48 -0.05 30.03 21.25
C LEU A 48 -1.56 30.24 21.06
N ASP A 49 -2.01 31.47 20.87
CA ASP A 49 -3.40 31.83 20.59
C ASP A 49 -3.92 31.19 19.29
N ALA A 50 -3.12 31.26 18.23
CA ALA A 50 -3.43 30.66 16.93
C ALA A 50 -3.49 29.13 17.01
N VAL A 51 -2.57 28.51 17.75
CA VAL A 51 -2.57 27.05 17.99
C VAL A 51 -3.81 26.62 18.76
N LEU A 52 -4.17 27.34 19.84
CA LEU A 52 -5.38 27.05 20.62
C LEU A 52 -6.64 27.16 19.76
N THR A 53 -6.73 28.14 18.85
CA THR A 53 -7.87 28.27 17.93
C THR A 53 -7.97 27.10 16.95
N VAL A 54 -6.85 26.60 16.43
CA VAL A 54 -6.85 25.40 15.58
C VAL A 54 -7.32 24.16 16.34
N ILE A 55 -6.88 24.02 17.60
CA ILE A 55 -7.29 22.93 18.49
C ILE A 55 -8.77 23.00 18.83
N GLU A 56 -9.29 24.18 19.18
CA GLU A 56 -10.70 24.42 19.51
C GLU A 56 -11.64 24.14 18.34
N THR A 57 -11.17 24.39 17.11
CA THR A 57 -11.94 24.16 15.88
C THR A 57 -11.79 22.73 15.34
N ASN A 58 -10.81 21.96 15.83
CA ASN A 58 -10.56 20.58 15.42
C ASN A 58 -10.24 19.71 16.65
N PRO A 59 -11.25 19.35 17.46
CA PRO A 59 -11.03 18.67 18.73
C PRO A 59 -10.32 17.32 18.65
N VAL A 60 -10.46 16.63 17.51
CA VAL A 60 -9.77 15.36 17.21
C VAL A 60 -8.24 15.47 17.32
N LEU A 61 -7.67 16.67 17.12
CA LEU A 61 -6.22 16.92 17.26
C LEU A 61 -5.72 16.74 18.70
N VAL A 62 -6.59 16.90 19.69
CA VAL A 62 -6.24 16.79 21.12
C VAL A 62 -6.12 15.34 21.57
N GLU A 63 -7.03 14.48 21.10
CA GLU A 63 -7.06 13.06 21.42
C GLU A 63 -5.81 12.34 20.88
N ILE A 64 -5.42 12.70 19.66
CA ILE A 64 -4.21 12.24 18.97
C ILE A 64 -2.94 12.78 19.67
N GLY A 65 -2.85 14.09 19.88
CA GLY A 65 -1.62 14.72 20.34
C GLY A 65 -1.24 14.39 21.78
N ILE A 66 -2.20 14.20 22.69
CA ILE A 66 -1.90 13.92 24.11
C ILE A 66 -1.43 12.47 24.32
N ALA A 67 -1.99 11.51 23.58
CA ALA A 67 -1.58 10.11 23.68
C ALA A 67 -0.14 9.92 23.15
N GLU A 68 0.17 10.54 22.02
CA GLU A 68 1.49 10.50 21.38
C GLU A 68 2.53 11.24 22.23
N PHE A 69 2.19 12.41 22.75
CA PHE A 69 3.08 13.16 23.64
C PHE A 69 3.38 12.38 24.94
N ARG A 70 2.38 11.71 25.54
CA ARG A 70 2.59 10.81 26.69
C ARG A 70 3.54 9.66 26.35
N ALA A 71 3.32 9.00 25.22
CA ALA A 71 4.15 7.89 24.78
C ALA A 71 5.60 8.35 24.55
N ALA A 72 5.79 9.52 23.92
CA ALA A 72 7.10 10.09 23.64
C ALA A 72 7.90 10.41 24.92
N ILE A 73 7.25 10.85 26.00
CA ILE A 73 7.94 11.21 27.26
C ILE A 73 7.92 10.12 28.34
N ALA A 74 7.22 9.00 28.12
CA ALA A 74 7.03 7.94 29.13
C ALA A 74 8.35 7.29 29.58
N GLY A 75 9.33 7.19 28.67
CA GLY A 75 10.64 6.58 28.93
C GLY A 75 11.69 7.52 29.52
N PHE A 76 11.41 8.81 29.64
CA PHE A 76 12.41 9.81 30.03
C PHE A 76 12.35 10.14 31.53
N PRO A 77 13.50 10.36 32.21
CA PRO A 77 13.55 10.91 33.56
C PRO A 77 12.91 12.30 33.67
N ASP A 78 12.39 12.66 34.85
CA ASP A 78 11.69 13.94 35.09
C ASP A 78 12.58 15.17 34.85
N ASP A 79 13.89 15.06 35.05
CA ASP A 79 14.86 16.13 34.84
C ASP A 79 15.28 16.32 33.37
N THR A 80 14.77 15.48 32.46
CA THR A 80 15.04 15.60 31.02
C THR A 80 14.40 16.87 30.48
N LEU A 81 15.18 17.71 29.80
CA LEU A 81 14.65 18.85 29.05
C LEU A 81 13.85 18.37 27.86
N LEU A 82 12.69 18.98 27.60
CA LEU A 82 11.86 18.58 26.46
C LEU A 82 12.55 18.78 25.11
N THR A 83 13.47 19.73 25.02
CA THR A 83 14.30 19.95 23.83
C THR A 83 15.23 18.78 23.51
N ASP A 84 15.53 17.96 24.51
CA ASP A 84 16.48 16.85 24.41
C ASP A 84 15.75 15.51 24.13
N VAL A 85 14.41 15.53 24.12
CA VAL A 85 13.60 14.38 23.70
C VAL A 85 13.59 14.35 22.17
N SER A 86 14.37 13.41 21.62
CA SER A 86 14.45 13.16 20.18
C SER A 86 13.07 12.85 19.60
N GLY A 87 12.64 13.62 18.58
CA GLY A 87 11.33 13.47 17.93
C GLY A 87 10.28 14.51 18.33
N LEU A 88 10.50 15.32 19.38
CA LEU A 88 9.58 16.41 19.73
C LEU A 88 9.80 17.69 18.91
N TYR A 89 11.01 17.90 18.39
CA TYR A 89 11.38 19.06 17.59
C TYR A 89 12.15 18.57 16.36
N GLY A 90 11.49 18.45 15.21
CA GLY A 90 12.20 18.10 13.97
C GLY A 90 11.34 17.58 12.82
N GLU A 91 10.14 17.09 13.08
CA GLU A 91 9.16 16.74 12.04
C GLU A 91 7.84 17.40 12.40
N THR A 92 7.19 18.04 11.43
CA THR A 92 5.87 18.66 11.61
C THR A 92 4.91 17.63 12.21
N PRO A 93 4.34 17.87 13.40
CA PRO A 93 3.38 16.96 14.01
C PRO A 93 2.06 16.99 13.24
N GLY A 94 1.61 15.84 12.76
CA GLY A 94 0.28 15.64 12.20
C GLY A 94 0.24 14.42 11.29
N GLY A 95 -0.53 13.37 11.55
CA GLY A 95 -1.29 12.93 12.74
C GLY A 95 -0.67 11.66 13.36
N GLY A 96 -1.36 10.90 14.22
CA GLY A 96 -2.80 10.69 14.31
C GLY A 96 -3.25 9.26 14.03
N GLY A 97 -2.43 8.45 13.39
CA GLY A 97 -2.61 7.00 13.34
C GLY A 97 -1.72 6.32 14.36
N THR A 98 -2.25 5.30 15.06
CA THR A 98 -1.37 4.18 15.48
C THR A 98 -0.53 3.81 14.25
N PRO A 99 0.82 3.72 14.34
CA PRO A 99 1.63 3.28 13.22
C PRO A 99 0.98 2.01 12.64
N PRO A 100 0.67 1.98 11.34
CA PRO A 100 -0.04 0.88 10.74
C PRO A 100 0.68 -0.43 11.09
N THR A 101 0.02 -1.29 11.85
CA THR A 101 0.61 -2.56 12.25
C THR A 101 0.52 -3.54 11.09
N VAL A 102 1.66 -4.14 10.73
CA VAL A 102 1.70 -5.27 9.79
C VAL A 102 1.17 -6.50 10.52
N VAL A 103 0.05 -7.04 10.03
CA VAL A 103 -0.54 -8.29 10.51
C VAL A 103 -0.54 -9.27 9.36
N ASP A 104 0.27 -10.33 9.47
CA ASP A 104 0.40 -11.37 8.44
C ASP A 104 0.70 -10.79 7.04
N GLY A 105 1.71 -9.90 6.97
CA GLY A 105 2.09 -9.21 5.73
C GLY A 105 1.09 -8.15 5.25
N THR A 106 -0.04 -7.95 5.94
CA THR A 106 -1.08 -7.00 5.53
C THR A 106 -1.12 -5.77 6.44
N VAL A 107 -1.31 -4.60 5.85
CA VAL A 107 -1.61 -3.35 6.54
C VAL A 107 -2.94 -2.80 6.05
N THR A 108 -3.80 -2.34 6.95
CA THR A 108 -5.11 -1.78 6.60
C THR A 108 -5.19 -0.29 6.89
N TYR A 109 -5.64 0.48 5.91
CA TYR A 109 -5.91 1.91 5.98
C TYR A 109 -7.41 2.19 5.88
N THR A 110 -7.84 3.27 6.54
CA THR A 110 -9.23 3.77 6.49
C THR A 110 -9.43 4.88 5.46
N LEU A 111 -8.36 5.28 4.77
CA LEU A 111 -8.37 6.25 3.67
C LEU A 111 -8.25 5.52 2.32
N PRO A 112 -8.67 6.14 1.21
CA PRO A 112 -8.56 5.54 -0.12
C PRO A 112 -7.12 5.54 -0.64
N TYR A 113 -6.81 4.61 -1.54
CA TYR A 113 -5.52 4.52 -2.22
C TYR A 113 -5.19 5.77 -3.04
N SER A 114 -6.22 6.43 -3.58
CA SER A 114 -6.06 7.69 -4.33
C SER A 114 -5.46 8.85 -3.52
N ASP A 115 -5.53 8.78 -2.18
CA ASP A 115 -4.90 9.75 -1.28
C ASP A 115 -3.47 9.33 -0.86
N ALA A 116 -3.03 8.14 -1.27
CA ALA A 116 -1.74 7.56 -0.90
C ALA A 116 -0.66 7.84 -1.95
N THR A 117 0.56 8.12 -1.49
CA THR A 117 1.78 8.00 -2.30
C THR A 117 2.59 6.82 -1.79
N ILE A 118 2.82 5.83 -2.66
CA ILE A 118 3.55 4.60 -2.33
C ILE A 118 4.87 4.59 -3.08
N VAL A 119 5.95 4.32 -2.36
CA VAL A 119 7.28 4.08 -2.92
C VAL A 119 7.82 2.77 -2.34
N VAL A 120 8.20 1.85 -3.22
CA VAL A 120 8.80 0.57 -2.85
C VAL A 120 10.30 0.61 -3.12
N GLU A 121 11.12 0.36 -2.11
CA GLU A 121 12.59 0.34 -2.20
C GLU A 121 13.14 -0.95 -1.55
N GLY A 122 13.32 -1.99 -2.37
CA GLY A 122 13.63 -3.33 -1.85
C GLY A 122 12.48 -3.86 -0.99
N ASP A 123 12.78 -4.28 0.24
CA ASP A 123 11.77 -4.81 1.18
C ASP A 123 11.05 -3.69 1.99
N ALA A 124 11.43 -2.43 1.77
CA ALA A 124 10.83 -1.28 2.45
C ALA A 124 9.72 -0.67 1.60
N VAL A 125 8.56 -0.44 2.23
CA VAL A 125 7.42 0.23 1.62
C VAL A 125 7.19 1.54 2.34
N ARG A 126 7.46 2.65 1.66
CA ARG A 126 7.17 3.99 2.17
C ARG A 126 5.77 4.40 1.72
N VAL A 127 4.90 4.65 2.69
CA VAL A 127 3.52 5.10 2.47
C VAL A 127 3.39 6.52 2.98
N THR A 128 2.98 7.44 2.11
CA THR A 128 2.58 8.79 2.50
C THR A 128 1.07 8.91 2.35
N LEU A 129 0.35 9.20 3.44
CA LEU A 129 -1.11 9.22 3.47
C LEU A 129 -1.58 10.20 4.54
N GLY A 130 -2.56 11.05 4.24
CA GLY A 130 -3.06 12.04 5.21
C GLY A 130 -2.03 13.09 5.67
N GLY A 131 -0.91 13.24 4.96
CA GLY A 131 0.21 14.10 5.36
C GLY A 131 1.30 13.41 6.17
N GLU A 132 1.05 12.17 6.63
CA GLU A 132 2.01 11.35 7.35
C GLU A 132 2.82 10.47 6.40
N THR A 133 4.08 10.22 6.73
CA THR A 133 4.88 9.18 6.07
C THR A 133 5.21 8.08 7.05
N THR A 134 4.87 6.83 6.70
CA THR A 134 5.34 5.63 7.41
C THR A 134 6.26 4.81 6.50
N THR A 135 7.28 4.19 7.07
CA THR A 135 8.08 3.15 6.39
C THR A 135 7.76 1.80 7.01
N LEU A 136 7.30 0.87 6.18
CA LEU A 136 6.91 -0.48 6.56
C LEU A 136 7.93 -1.49 6.02
N GLN A 137 8.02 -2.64 6.67
CA GLN A 137 8.83 -3.78 6.23
C GLN A 137 8.00 -5.06 6.26
N ASN A 138 8.38 -6.05 5.43
CA ASN A 138 7.69 -7.34 5.33
C ASN A 138 6.19 -7.18 5.01
N VAL A 139 5.88 -6.33 4.04
CA VAL A 139 4.51 -6.04 3.64
C VAL A 139 4.26 -6.68 2.27
N ASP A 140 3.26 -7.54 2.23
CA ASP A 140 2.76 -8.17 1.01
C ASP A 140 1.57 -7.39 0.45
N LYS A 141 0.74 -6.81 1.32
CA LYS A 141 -0.52 -6.15 0.95
C LYS A 141 -0.81 -4.90 1.77
N LEU A 142 -1.25 -3.85 1.11
CA LEU A 142 -1.89 -2.69 1.73
C LEU A 142 -3.38 -2.68 1.34
N SER A 143 -4.28 -2.77 2.31
CA SER A 143 -5.72 -2.67 2.08
C SER A 143 -6.21 -1.26 2.39
N PHE A 144 -6.96 -0.69 1.45
CA PHE A 144 -7.59 0.62 1.53
C PHE A 144 -9.12 0.45 1.48
N VAL A 145 -9.87 1.54 1.68
CA VAL A 145 -11.34 1.48 1.61
C VAL A 145 -11.87 1.26 0.18
N ASP A 146 -11.04 1.52 -0.83
CA ASP A 146 -11.37 1.46 -2.25
C ASP A 146 -10.63 0.35 -3.03
N GLY A 147 -9.84 -0.48 -2.36
CA GLY A 147 -9.14 -1.60 -2.99
C GLY A 147 -7.93 -2.08 -2.20
N SER A 148 -7.12 -2.95 -2.80
CA SER A 148 -5.89 -3.45 -2.19
C SER A 148 -4.71 -3.31 -3.15
N LEU A 149 -3.59 -2.83 -2.61
CA LEU A 149 -2.30 -2.80 -3.28
C LEU A 149 -1.48 -4.03 -2.86
N TYR A 150 -1.09 -4.85 -3.83
CA TYR A 150 -0.20 -5.99 -3.63
C TYR A 150 1.23 -5.55 -3.97
N ILE A 151 2.10 -5.55 -2.96
CA ILE A 151 3.48 -5.04 -3.06
C ILE A 151 4.40 -6.02 -3.78
N ASP A 152 4.15 -7.31 -3.62
CA ASP A 152 4.96 -8.37 -4.21
C ASP A 152 4.79 -8.44 -5.74
N THR A 153 5.58 -7.63 -6.44
CA THR A 153 5.63 -7.55 -7.91
C THR A 153 6.73 -8.43 -8.49
N THR A 154 7.63 -8.96 -7.65
CA THR A 154 8.58 -9.99 -8.07
C THR A 154 7.95 -11.38 -8.20
N ALA A 155 6.70 -11.55 -7.74
CA ALA A 155 5.96 -12.80 -7.81
C ALA A 155 4.52 -12.63 -8.36
N THR A 156 3.82 -13.76 -8.36
CA THR A 156 2.47 -14.09 -8.83
C THR A 156 1.47 -12.97 -9.04
N ALA A 157 1.37 -11.98 -8.13
CA ALA A 157 0.42 -10.86 -8.26
C ALA A 157 0.69 -10.00 -9.50
N GLY A 158 1.95 -9.62 -9.72
CA GLY A 158 2.34 -8.84 -10.89
C GLY A 158 2.15 -9.62 -12.20
N THR A 159 2.56 -10.90 -12.22
CA THR A 159 2.34 -11.78 -13.38
C THR A 159 0.86 -11.94 -13.69
N LEU A 160 0.01 -12.11 -12.68
CA LEU A 160 -1.45 -12.17 -12.86
C LEU A 160 -1.98 -10.88 -13.47
N ALA A 161 -1.59 -9.72 -12.94
CA ALA A 161 -2.05 -8.43 -13.44
C ALA A 161 -1.67 -8.23 -14.92
N VAL A 162 -0.40 -8.45 -15.26
CA VAL A 162 0.07 -8.40 -16.66
C VAL A 162 -0.64 -9.44 -17.51
N ALA A 163 -0.87 -10.65 -17.00
CA ALA A 163 -1.60 -11.69 -17.74
C ALA A 163 -3.03 -11.24 -18.06
N TYR A 164 -3.77 -10.66 -17.12
CA TYR A 164 -5.11 -10.14 -17.37
C TYR A 164 -5.08 -9.01 -18.41
N GLU A 165 -4.20 -8.03 -18.24
CA GLU A 165 -4.10 -6.88 -19.14
C GLU A 165 -3.70 -7.31 -20.56
N SER A 166 -2.73 -8.20 -20.65
CA SER A 166 -2.18 -8.66 -21.93
C SER A 166 -3.07 -9.66 -22.63
N LEU A 167 -3.67 -10.61 -21.90
CA LEU A 167 -4.47 -11.67 -22.49
C LEU A 167 -5.88 -11.22 -22.80
N PHE A 168 -6.45 -10.35 -21.96
CA PHE A 168 -7.85 -9.94 -22.04
C PHE A 168 -8.04 -8.46 -22.39
N GLY A 169 -6.96 -7.66 -22.42
CA GLY A 169 -7.06 -6.23 -22.72
C GLY A 169 -7.70 -5.41 -21.59
N ARG A 170 -7.73 -5.93 -20.37
CA ARG A 170 -8.35 -5.28 -19.21
C ARG A 170 -7.63 -5.62 -17.91
N ALA A 171 -7.72 -4.72 -16.93
CA ALA A 171 -7.34 -5.03 -15.57
C ALA A 171 -8.20 -6.19 -15.00
N PRO A 172 -7.64 -7.00 -14.08
CA PRO A 172 -8.43 -8.00 -13.38
C PRO A 172 -9.49 -7.32 -12.50
N ASP A 173 -10.62 -8.01 -12.30
CA ASP A 173 -11.53 -7.67 -11.22
C ASP A 173 -10.96 -8.21 -9.89
N ALA A 174 -11.20 -7.49 -8.78
CA ALA A 174 -10.63 -7.83 -7.48
C ALA A 174 -10.90 -9.28 -7.05
N GLY A 175 -12.13 -9.77 -7.24
CA GLY A 175 -12.50 -11.13 -6.85
C GLY A 175 -11.79 -12.22 -7.67
N GLY A 176 -11.71 -12.05 -8.99
CA GLY A 176 -10.96 -12.95 -9.86
C GLY A 176 -9.46 -12.92 -9.58
N PHE A 177 -8.90 -11.73 -9.35
CA PHE A 177 -7.49 -11.57 -8.99
C PHE A 177 -7.14 -12.32 -7.71
N GLU A 178 -7.90 -12.07 -6.63
CA GLU A 178 -7.69 -12.70 -5.33
C GLU A 178 -7.85 -14.22 -5.41
N PHE A 179 -8.83 -14.72 -6.15
CA PHE A 179 -9.03 -16.14 -6.35
C PHE A 179 -7.79 -16.81 -6.95
N TRP A 180 -7.25 -16.27 -8.05
CA TRP A 180 -6.07 -16.86 -8.70
C TRP A 180 -4.79 -16.66 -7.90
N LEU A 181 -4.66 -15.51 -7.24
CA LEU A 181 -3.52 -15.25 -6.37
C LEU A 181 -3.46 -16.27 -5.23
N ASP A 182 -4.58 -16.53 -4.55
CA ASP A 182 -4.67 -17.55 -3.49
C ASP A 182 -4.51 -18.97 -4.05
N ALA A 183 -5.10 -19.25 -5.20
CA ALA A 183 -4.95 -20.54 -5.88
C ALA A 183 -3.47 -20.88 -6.11
N ILE A 184 -2.68 -19.91 -6.59
CA ILE A 184 -1.27 -20.12 -6.90
C ILE A 184 -0.41 -20.07 -5.63
N LYS A 185 -0.59 -19.07 -4.76
CA LYS A 185 0.26 -18.89 -3.57
C LYS A 185 -0.01 -19.92 -2.46
N SER A 186 -1.28 -20.23 -2.22
CA SER A 186 -1.70 -21.02 -1.06
C SER A 186 -2.07 -22.46 -1.42
N ASN A 187 -2.68 -22.66 -2.60
CA ASN A 187 -3.25 -23.95 -3.00
C ASN A 187 -2.37 -24.74 -3.99
N GLY A 188 -1.21 -24.22 -4.36
CA GLY A 188 -0.22 -24.90 -5.21
C GLY A 188 -0.68 -25.08 -6.67
N VAL A 189 -1.63 -24.27 -7.13
CA VAL A 189 -2.01 -24.22 -8.55
C VAL A 189 -0.83 -23.65 -9.34
N ASP A 190 -0.45 -24.33 -10.41
CA ASP A 190 0.62 -23.86 -11.28
C ASP A 190 0.09 -22.94 -12.40
N TYR A 191 1.01 -22.25 -13.08
CA TYR A 191 0.67 -21.38 -14.20
C TYR A 191 0.10 -22.13 -15.40
N PHE A 192 0.30 -23.46 -15.47
CA PHE A 192 -0.31 -24.28 -16.50
C PHE A 192 -1.83 -24.37 -16.30
N ALA A 193 -2.29 -24.71 -15.09
CA ALA A 193 -3.70 -24.74 -14.76
C ALA A 193 -4.38 -23.36 -14.91
N LEU A 194 -3.66 -22.27 -14.57
CA LEU A 194 -4.10 -20.90 -14.86
C LEU A 194 -4.32 -20.70 -16.36
N ALA A 195 -3.29 -20.98 -17.17
CA ALA A 195 -3.33 -20.81 -18.63
C ALA A 195 -4.43 -21.66 -19.27
N THR A 196 -4.58 -22.93 -18.88
CA THR A 196 -5.65 -23.82 -19.36
C THR A 196 -7.03 -23.22 -19.10
N THR A 197 -7.22 -22.54 -17.98
CA THR A 197 -8.51 -21.87 -17.69
C THR A 197 -8.66 -20.60 -18.53
N PHE A 198 -7.60 -19.82 -18.68
CA PHE A 198 -7.63 -18.56 -19.41
C PHE A 198 -7.92 -18.75 -20.90
N VAL A 199 -7.33 -19.78 -21.54
CA VAL A 199 -7.56 -20.05 -22.96
C VAL A 199 -8.98 -20.51 -23.28
N GLN A 200 -9.77 -20.88 -22.26
CA GLN A 200 -11.17 -21.26 -22.41
C GLN A 200 -12.15 -20.08 -22.25
N THR A 201 -11.65 -18.89 -21.90
CA THR A 201 -12.50 -17.71 -21.64
C THR A 201 -13.02 -17.08 -22.94
N ALA A 202 -14.13 -16.35 -22.83
CA ALA A 202 -14.66 -15.57 -23.94
C ALA A 202 -13.69 -14.44 -24.34
N GLU A 203 -12.97 -13.89 -23.38
CA GLU A 203 -11.92 -12.89 -23.59
C GLU A 203 -10.77 -13.44 -24.43
N PHE A 204 -10.30 -14.65 -24.16
CA PHE A 204 -9.30 -15.30 -25.01
C PHE A 204 -9.81 -15.49 -26.44
N GLN A 205 -11.03 -15.99 -26.60
CA GLN A 205 -11.62 -16.17 -27.93
C GLN A 205 -11.76 -14.84 -28.68
N ALA A 206 -12.06 -13.74 -27.98
CA ALA A 206 -12.13 -12.41 -28.57
C ALA A 206 -10.75 -11.90 -29.01
N ALA A 207 -9.70 -12.14 -28.21
CA ALA A 207 -8.35 -11.67 -28.49
C ALA A 207 -7.60 -12.52 -29.53
N TYR A 208 -7.76 -13.85 -29.49
CA TYR A 208 -6.94 -14.81 -30.23
C TYR A 208 -7.72 -15.69 -31.21
N GLY A 209 -9.05 -15.74 -31.12
CA GLY A 209 -9.89 -16.67 -31.87
C GLY A 209 -9.74 -16.60 -33.39
N ALA A 210 -9.41 -15.42 -33.93
CA ALA A 210 -9.18 -15.21 -35.36
C ALA A 210 -7.88 -15.85 -35.88
N PHE A 211 -6.97 -16.24 -34.98
CA PHE A 211 -5.63 -16.74 -35.31
C PHE A 211 -5.45 -18.23 -34.98
N LEU A 212 -6.46 -18.89 -34.39
CA LEU A 212 -6.36 -20.29 -33.92
C LEU A 212 -6.18 -21.32 -35.06
N ASN A 213 -6.23 -20.90 -36.32
CA ASN A 213 -5.95 -21.71 -37.50
C ASN A 213 -4.57 -21.46 -38.13
N ASP A 214 -3.78 -20.51 -37.60
CA ASP A 214 -2.46 -20.14 -38.11
C ASP A 214 -1.50 -19.91 -36.93
N ALA A 215 -0.61 -20.88 -36.70
CA ALA A 215 0.34 -20.86 -35.61
C ALA A 215 1.30 -19.65 -35.65
N GLU A 216 1.70 -19.19 -36.84
CA GLU A 216 2.61 -18.05 -36.94
C GLU A 216 1.86 -16.75 -36.65
N ALA A 217 0.67 -16.58 -37.21
CA ALA A 217 -0.16 -15.40 -36.94
C ALA A 217 -0.55 -15.34 -35.46
N LEU A 218 -0.89 -16.49 -34.86
CA LEU A 218 -1.19 -16.60 -33.43
C LEU A 218 0.00 -16.15 -32.60
N MET A 219 1.20 -16.68 -32.85
CA MET A 219 2.38 -16.30 -32.08
C MET A 219 2.73 -14.82 -32.23
N ARG A 220 2.58 -14.23 -33.42
CA ARG A 220 2.75 -12.77 -33.59
C ARG A 220 1.78 -11.99 -32.71
N GLN A 221 0.53 -12.42 -32.62
CA GLN A 221 -0.46 -11.80 -31.75
C GLN A 221 -0.11 -11.97 -30.27
N VAL A 222 0.34 -13.18 -29.87
CA VAL A 222 0.77 -13.47 -28.49
C VAL A 222 1.91 -12.55 -28.06
N TYR A 223 2.97 -12.40 -28.86
CA TYR A 223 4.08 -11.49 -28.55
C TYR A 223 3.64 -10.02 -28.48
N THR A 224 2.75 -9.60 -29.39
CA THR A 224 2.22 -8.23 -29.40
C THR A 224 1.43 -7.95 -28.13
N ASN A 225 0.57 -8.89 -27.72
CA ASN A 225 -0.31 -8.69 -26.59
C ASN A 225 0.40 -8.84 -25.25
N LEU A 226 1.30 -9.83 -25.09
CA LEU A 226 2.00 -10.10 -23.83
C LEU A 226 3.18 -9.20 -23.54
N PHE A 227 3.90 -8.77 -24.57
CA PHE A 227 5.18 -8.10 -24.38
C PHE A 227 5.26 -6.75 -25.10
N ASP A 228 4.16 -6.30 -25.72
CA ASP A 228 4.08 -5.08 -26.51
C ASP A 228 5.23 -4.95 -27.53
N ARG A 229 5.60 -6.08 -28.17
CA ARG A 229 6.70 -6.12 -29.13
C ARG A 229 6.47 -7.09 -30.26
N THR A 230 7.27 -6.91 -31.31
CA THR A 230 7.38 -7.90 -32.38
C THR A 230 8.19 -9.10 -31.91
N ALA A 231 7.73 -10.31 -32.23
CA ALA A 231 8.48 -11.54 -32.04
C ALA A 231 9.80 -11.49 -32.80
N ASP A 232 10.89 -11.92 -32.17
CA ASP A 232 12.10 -12.23 -32.90
C ASP A 232 11.88 -13.48 -33.75
N GLN A 233 12.58 -13.57 -34.89
CA GLN A 233 12.33 -14.64 -35.85
C GLN A 233 12.57 -16.04 -35.26
N ALA A 234 13.58 -16.19 -34.39
CA ALA A 234 13.91 -17.49 -33.80
C ALA A 234 12.83 -17.96 -32.81
N GLY A 235 12.37 -17.08 -31.92
CA GLY A 235 11.27 -17.35 -31.00
C GLY A 235 9.97 -17.64 -31.75
N LEU A 236 9.66 -16.87 -32.79
CA LEU A 236 8.49 -17.09 -33.63
C LEU A 236 8.53 -18.47 -34.31
N ASP A 237 9.65 -18.82 -34.93
CA ASP A 237 9.83 -20.10 -35.61
C ASP A 237 9.69 -21.28 -34.64
N PHE A 238 10.28 -21.14 -33.44
CA PHE A 238 10.23 -22.16 -32.40
C PHE A 238 8.79 -22.40 -31.92
N TRP A 239 8.10 -21.36 -31.45
CA TRP A 239 6.77 -21.52 -30.87
C TRP A 239 5.70 -21.86 -31.91
N ALA A 240 5.77 -21.27 -33.11
CA ALA A 240 4.88 -21.66 -34.19
C ALA A 240 5.14 -23.10 -34.66
N GLY A 241 6.41 -23.56 -34.65
CA GLY A 241 6.76 -24.96 -34.87
C GLY A 241 6.13 -25.88 -33.82
N TYR A 242 6.29 -25.54 -32.54
CA TYR A 242 5.72 -26.27 -31.42
C TYR A 242 4.20 -26.46 -31.55
N LEU A 243 3.47 -25.39 -31.85
CA LEU A 243 2.02 -25.43 -32.04
C LEU A 243 1.59 -26.25 -33.26
N ARG A 244 2.37 -26.25 -34.35
CA ARG A 244 2.07 -27.06 -35.54
C ARG A 244 2.27 -28.55 -35.28
N GLU A 245 3.27 -28.91 -34.50
CA GLU A 245 3.59 -30.30 -34.16
C GLU A 245 2.59 -30.90 -33.16
N ASN A 246 2.14 -30.10 -32.18
CA ASN A 246 1.28 -30.58 -31.10
C ASN A 246 -0.21 -30.21 -31.27
N GLY A 247 -0.54 -29.36 -32.26
CA GLY A 247 -1.88 -28.84 -32.48
C GLY A 247 -2.17 -27.62 -31.61
N ILE A 248 -2.62 -26.52 -32.22
CA ILE A 248 -2.82 -25.22 -31.56
C ILE A 248 -3.71 -25.35 -30.32
N GLU A 249 -4.92 -25.90 -30.47
CA GLU A 249 -5.89 -26.02 -29.37
C GLU A 249 -5.39 -26.88 -28.20
N SER A 250 -4.48 -27.83 -28.47
CA SER A 250 -3.97 -28.78 -27.48
C SER A 250 -2.70 -28.33 -26.77
N SER A 251 -2.08 -27.23 -27.21
CA SER A 251 -0.75 -26.81 -26.73
C SER A 251 -0.59 -25.32 -26.47
N ILE A 252 -1.61 -24.50 -26.79
CA ILE A 252 -1.53 -23.05 -26.62
C ILE A 252 -1.45 -22.64 -25.13
N ASP A 253 -2.10 -23.37 -24.23
CA ASP A 253 -2.01 -23.15 -22.78
C ASP A 253 -0.59 -23.37 -22.25
N GLU A 254 0.12 -24.38 -22.74
CA GLU A 254 1.53 -24.61 -22.40
C GLU A 254 2.44 -23.44 -22.84
N VAL A 255 2.20 -22.90 -24.03
CA VAL A 255 2.93 -21.71 -24.52
C VAL A 255 2.69 -20.53 -23.59
N PHE A 256 1.43 -20.24 -23.26
CA PHE A 256 1.10 -19.16 -22.32
C PHE A 256 1.70 -19.38 -20.94
N ALA A 257 1.57 -20.58 -20.38
CA ALA A 257 2.15 -20.94 -19.09
C ALA A 257 3.68 -20.74 -19.07
N THR A 258 4.36 -21.06 -20.18
CA THR A 258 5.81 -20.83 -20.31
C THR A 258 6.13 -19.34 -20.37
N PHE A 259 5.34 -18.54 -21.08
CA PHE A 259 5.55 -17.10 -21.20
C PHE A 259 5.34 -16.40 -19.86
N LEU A 260 4.31 -16.77 -19.12
CA LEU A 260 4.01 -16.22 -17.79
C LEU A 260 5.14 -16.48 -16.77
N GLN A 261 5.92 -17.53 -16.98
CA GLN A 261 7.05 -17.90 -16.11
C GLN A 261 8.41 -17.47 -16.67
N SER A 262 8.45 -16.76 -17.80
CA SER A 262 9.69 -16.35 -18.44
C SER A 262 10.35 -15.18 -17.73
N GLU A 263 11.69 -15.09 -17.84
CA GLU A 263 12.45 -13.92 -17.35
C GLU A 263 11.97 -12.60 -17.99
N GLU A 264 11.48 -12.68 -19.23
CA GLU A 264 10.90 -11.53 -19.94
C GLU A 264 9.62 -11.04 -19.27
N MET A 265 8.73 -11.95 -18.87
CA MET A 265 7.55 -11.60 -18.10
C MET A 265 7.93 -10.99 -16.75
N THR A 266 8.88 -11.58 -16.03
CA THR A 266 9.38 -11.02 -14.77
C THR A 266 9.92 -9.60 -14.95
N ALA A 267 10.69 -9.35 -16.01
CA ALA A 267 11.19 -8.02 -16.33
C ALA A 267 10.07 -7.03 -16.67
N LEU A 268 9.09 -7.45 -17.48
CA LEU A 268 7.95 -6.63 -17.84
C LEU A 268 7.16 -6.22 -16.59
N VAL A 269 6.81 -7.18 -15.72
CA VAL A 269 6.11 -6.93 -14.46
C VAL A 269 6.86 -5.90 -13.60
N GLY A 270 8.18 -6.05 -13.44
CA GLY A 270 9.00 -5.12 -12.66
C GLY A 270 8.99 -3.69 -13.20
N THR A 271 8.83 -3.53 -14.52
CA THR A 271 8.70 -2.19 -15.15
C THR A 271 7.28 -1.63 -15.12
N THR A 272 6.26 -2.48 -15.25
CA THR A 272 4.85 -2.06 -15.29
C THR A 272 4.32 -1.70 -13.90
N TYR A 273 4.71 -2.47 -12.88
CA TYR A 273 4.22 -2.30 -11.51
C TYR A 273 5.37 -2.13 -10.51
N PRO A 274 6.16 -1.05 -10.61
CA PRO A 274 7.30 -0.84 -9.72
C PRO A 274 6.91 -0.64 -8.25
N ASN A 275 5.66 -0.25 -7.98
CA ASN A 275 5.14 0.05 -6.64
C ASN A 275 4.01 -0.88 -6.18
N GLY A 276 3.75 -1.98 -6.91
CA GLY A 276 2.64 -2.87 -6.62
C GLY A 276 1.51 -2.84 -7.64
N VAL A 277 0.63 -3.82 -7.55
CA VAL A 277 -0.61 -3.93 -8.33
C VAL A 277 -1.78 -3.51 -7.44
N PHE A 278 -2.51 -2.48 -7.84
CA PHE A 278 -3.74 -2.08 -7.16
C PHE A 278 -4.97 -2.70 -7.86
N VAL A 279 -5.83 -3.36 -7.08
CA VAL A 279 -7.07 -3.98 -7.55
C VAL A 279 -8.25 -3.65 -6.65
#